data_AF-A0A3S1R6W5-F1
#
_entry.id   AF-A0A3S1R6W5-F1
#
_cell.length_a   1.000
_cell.length_b   1.000
_cell.length_c   1.000
_cell.angle_alpha   90.00
_cell.angle_beta   90.00
_cell.angle_gamma   90.00
#
_symmetry.space_group_name_H-M   'P 1'
#
loop_
_entity.id
_entity.type
_entity.pdbx_description
1 polymer ?
#
loop_
_entity_poly.entity_id
_entity_poly.type
_entity_poly.pdbx_seq_one_letter_code
_entity_poly.pdbx_strand_id
1 'polypeptide(L)' 'MQGVTVVDHPLVQHKLTIMRKKETSTAGFRRLLREISLLLGYEVTRNLELTTT' A
#
# COMPACT_ATOMS: atom_id res chain seq x y z
N MET A 1 -8.30 3.66 18.41
CA MET A 1 -8.89 4.07 17.12
C MET A 1 -9.69 2.89 16.59
N GLN A 2 -11.02 2.91 16.74
CA GLN A 2 -11.87 1.86 16.17
C GLN A 2 -12.02 2.09 14.66
N GLY A 3 -12.00 1.02 13.86
CA GLY A 3 -12.18 1.08 12.40
C GLY A 3 -10.95 1.48 11.58
N VAL A 4 -9.74 1.44 12.17
CA VAL A 4 -8.49 1.75 11.45
C VAL A 4 -7.60 0.50 11.38
N THR A 5 -7.24 0.10 10.17
CA THR A 5 -6.26 -0.96 9.92
C THR A 5 -4.94 -0.34 9.46
N VAL A 6 -3.88 -0.51 10.25
CA VAL A 6 -2.52 -0.12 9.86
C VAL A 6 -1.88 -1.28 9.11
N VAL A 7 -1.56 -1.07 7.82
CA VAL A 7 -0.91 -2.09 7.00
C VAL A 7 0.59 -2.14 7.31
N ASP A 8 0.98 -3.15 8.09
CA ASP A 8 2.37 -3.38 8.50
C ASP A 8 3.12 -4.31 7.54
N HIS A 9 3.33 -3.85 6.31
CA HIS A 9 4.04 -4.60 5.28
C HIS A 9 5.42 -3.98 5.00
N PRO A 10 6.54 -4.74 5.05
CA PRO A 10 7.90 -4.19 4.89
C PRO A 10 8.10 -3.40 3.58
N LEU A 11 7.53 -3.87 2.47
CA LEU A 11 7.58 -3.14 1.19
C LEU A 11 6.79 -1.83 1.19
N VAL A 12 5.67 -1.74 1.92
CA VAL A 12 4.91 -0.49 2.06
C VAL A 12 5.77 0.51 2.82
N GLN A 13 6.37 0.11 3.94
CA GLN A 13 7.26 0.97 4.74
C GLN A 13 8.47 1.46 3.93
N HIS A 14 9.14 0.55 3.21
CA HIS A 14 10.28 0.89 2.36
C HIS A 14 9.91 1.90 1.26
N LYS A 15 8.85 1.62 0.50
CA LYS A 15 8.41 2.49 -0.60
C LYS A 15 7.91 3.84 -0.10
N LEU A 16 7.17 3.86 1.01
CA LEU A 16 6.67 5.08 1.64
C LEU A 16 7.82 5.97 2.12
N THR A 17 8.89 5.38 2.65
CA THR A 17 10.10 6.10 3.06
C THR A 17 10.74 6.84 1.89
N ILE A 18 10.84 6.19 0.72
CA ILE A 18 11.35 6.83 -0.50
C ILE A 18 10.37 7.92 -0.96
N MET A 19 9.08 7.62 -1.00
CA MET A 19 8.03 8.54 -1.47
C MET A 19 7.98 9.86 -0.67
N ARG A 20 8.36 9.83 0.62
CA ARG A 20 8.42 11.03 1.49
C ARG A 20 9.65 11.91 1.29
N LYS A 21 10.67 11.45 0.55
CA LYS A 21 11.86 12.26 0.25
C LYS A 21 11.49 13.43 -0.67
N LYS A 22 11.96 14.64 -0.35
CA LYS A 22 11.65 15.86 -1.12
C LYS A 22 12.23 15.83 -2.54
N GLU A 23 13.29 15.05 -2.71
CA GLU A 23 14.04 14.90 -3.96
C GLU A 23 13.37 13.91 -4.92
N THR A 24 12.30 13.21 -4.48
CA THR A 24 11.58 12.25 -5.33
C THR A 24 10.89 12.98 -6.47
N SER A 25 11.25 12.63 -7.71
CA SER A 25 10.64 13.21 -8.90
C SER A 25 9.13 12.90 -8.97
N THR A 26 8.37 13.74 -9.67
CA THR A 26 6.92 13.52 -9.85
C THR A 26 6.60 12.16 -10.47
N ALA A 27 7.45 11.68 -11.38
CA ALA A 27 7.31 10.35 -11.98
C ALA A 27 7.58 9.23 -10.97
N GLY A 28 8.64 9.37 -10.15
CA GLY A 28 8.96 8.43 -9.08
C GLY A 28 7.86 8.36 -8.03
N PHE A 29 7.30 9.50 -7.62
CA PHE A 29 6.20 9.57 -6.67
C PHE A 29 4.97 8.79 -7.18
N ARG A 30 4.54 9.04 -8.43
CA ARG A 30 3.40 8.34 -9.03
C ARG A 30 3.62 6.83 -9.13
N ARG A 31 4.85 6.41 -9.46
CA ARG A 31 5.21 4.99 -9.49
C ARG A 31 5.10 4.35 -8.11
N LEU A 32 5.72 4.96 -7.10
CA LEU A 32 5.69 4.46 -5.72
C LEU A 32 4.27 4.41 -5.17
N LEU A 33 3.46 5.45 -5.43
CA LEU A 33 2.06 5.49 -5.04
C LEU A 33 1.28 4.32 -5.63
N ARG A 34 1.45 4.03 -6.93
CA ARG A 34 0.80 2.87 -7.58
C ARG A 34 1.21 1.55 -6.94
N GLU A 35 2.51 1.37 -6.67
CA GLU A 35 3.03 0.15 -6.04
C GLU A 35 2.49 -0.02 -4.60
N ILE A 36 2.41 1.06 -3.82
CA ILE A 36 1.83 1.03 -2.48
C ILE A 36 0.33 0.71 -2.53
N SER A 37 -0.43 1.38 -3.42
CA SER A 37 -1.87 1.13 -3.57
C SER A 37 -2.22 -0.31 -3.92
N LEU A 38 -1.37 -1.01 -4.69
CA LEU A 38 -1.56 -2.44 -4.98
C LEU A 38 -1.44 -3.30 -3.72
N LEU A 39 -0.46 -3.01 -2.87
CA LEU A 39 -0.28 -3.74 -1.60
C LEU A 39 -1.43 -3.46 -0.63
N LEU A 40 -1.91 -2.21 -0.56
CA LEU A 40 -3.08 -1.86 0.24
C LEU A 40 -4.36 -2.51 -0.30
N GLY A 41 -4.50 -2.57 -1.63
CA GLY A 41 -5.63 -3.25 -2.29
C GLY A 41 -5.71 -4.72 -1.89
N TYR A 42 -4.58 -5.41 -1.90
CA TYR A 42 -4.50 -6.80 -1.44
C TYR A 42 -5.02 -6.96 -0.01
N GLU A 43 -4.57 -6.11 0.92
CA GLU A 43 -5.00 -6.15 2.32
C GLU A 43 -6.49 -5.86 2.49
N VAL A 44 -7.05 -4.91 1.73
CA VAL A 44 -8.49 -4.60 1.78
C VAL A 44 -9.33 -5.79 1.29
N THR A 45 -8.85 -6.53 0.29
CA THR A 45 -9.55 -7.69 -0.26
C THR A 45 -9.33 -9.00 0.51
N ARG A 46 -8.57 -8.98 1.61
CA ARG A 46 -8.18 -10.19 2.36
C ARG A 46 -9.37 -11.01 2.87
N ASN A 47 -10.48 -10.35 3.19
CA ASN A 47 -11.67 -10.97 3.79
C ASN A 47 -12.83 -11.14 2.80
N LEU A 48 -12.58 -11.12 1.50
CA LEU A 48 -13.63 -11.42 0.53
C LEU A 48 -14.11 -12.86 0.70
N GLU A 49 -15.41 -13.06 0.68
CA GLU A 49 -16.03 -14.37 0.78
C GLU A 49 -15.64 -15.25 -0.41
N LEU A 50 -15.35 -16.51 -0.12
CA LEU A 50 -15.08 -17.54 -1.13
C LEU A 50 -16.29 -18.47 -1.19
N THR A 51 -16.64 -18.90 -2.39
CA THR A 51 -17.62 -19.98 -2.58
C THR A 51 -16.88 -21.25 -2.98
N THR A 52 -17.31 -22.39 -2.44
CA THR A 52 -16.82 -23.72 -2.83
C THR A 52 -17.90 -24.44 -3.63
N THR A 53 -17.51 -25.00 -4.77
CA THR A 53 -18.38 -25.82 -5.64
C THR A 53 -18.50 -27.25 -5.13
#